data_AF-A0A4R6DUM3-F1
#
_entry.id   AF-A0A4R6DUM3-F1
#
_cell.length_a   1.000
_cell.length_b   1.000
_cell.length_c   1.000
_cell.angle_alpha   90.00
_cell.angle_beta   90.00
_cell.angle_gamma   90.00
#
_symmetry.space_group_name_H-M   'P 1'
#
loop_
_entity.id
_entity.type
_entity.pdbx_description
1 polymer ?
#
loop_
_entity_poly.entity_id
_entity_poly.type
_entity_poly.pdbx_seq_one_letter_code
_entity_poly.pdbx_strand_id
1 'polypeptide(L)'
;MIDVELGVRGLLIAGRPLPGRMLSLLLAALLEVRGEGGATPQRPCSRAELRDRIGGLAELHRTQLWRALRSLAGTPLQGLVGHAAASAGPYWLDEALAARCAFRIAGQPASPSALAALLRPPRVGGEATSAPVTLPPLAYIDALAQADHLLDRGELYPARQQLARALSQLSADDVADRAAIAVRRARISRRLADWAALQDDLRELSALATSPRLVPQQRRLIEARIQLLSAWHIYGGLGNAAAALARLDEVEPASLAVDLALRNDYLNLRGMVLRELALRQRAAPQAAAAVACFGEAIRCAALAAAPEQLQVTAANLANTLGRLYEAGLFGGEEGDQPAEGGPVREAVRWLLLSDAICARWQIATRSLLNVVFLLRLTAVNRLPYAELAALAAEQGMPLAAAGYTDFAEQAWRGRRAVHSQIPVDQRCAFFLVWATHAAREQRRVECAELCRRIAHEVRKLRDAALRRSYAQELAQLRAELVSLPVLQRA
;
A
#
# COMPACT_ATOMS: atom_id res chain seq x y z
N MET A 1 27.25 7.25 32.95
CA MET A 1 27.69 7.30 31.55
C MET A 1 26.60 6.64 30.72
N ILE A 2 26.16 7.27 29.62
CA ILE A 2 25.10 6.77 28.74
C ILE A 2 25.77 6.29 27.45
N ASP A 3 25.72 4.99 27.16
CA ASP A 3 26.26 4.44 25.91
C ASP A 3 25.30 4.69 24.75
N VAL A 4 25.81 5.32 23.69
CA VAL A 4 25.08 5.57 22.44
C VAL A 4 25.86 4.94 21.30
N GLU A 5 25.29 3.92 20.66
CA GLU A 5 25.92 3.19 19.57
C GLU A 5 25.16 3.43 18.26
N LEU A 6 25.89 3.85 17.23
CA LEU A 6 25.38 3.97 15.87
C LEU A 6 25.96 2.84 15.01
N GLY A 7 25.10 1.89 14.63
CA GLY A 7 25.49 0.71 13.86
C GLY A 7 24.75 0.62 12.53
N VAL A 8 25.16 -0.32 11.68
CA VAL A 8 24.57 -0.58 10.34
C VAL A 8 23.06 -0.87 10.41
N ARG A 9 22.56 -1.32 11.56
CA ARG A 9 21.16 -1.68 11.81
C ARG A 9 20.32 -0.59 12.50
N GLY A 10 20.91 0.55 12.88
CA GLY A 10 20.20 1.67 13.52
C GLY A 10 20.91 2.29 14.72
N LEU A 11 20.20 3.16 15.45
CA LEU A 11 20.67 3.81 16.68
C LEU A 11 20.31 2.97 17.92
N LEU A 12 21.28 2.75 18.79
CA LEU A 12 21.17 2.05 20.08
C LEU A 12 21.46 3.04 21.20
N ILE A 13 20.60 3.09 22.22
CA ILE A 13 20.83 3.89 23.44
C ILE A 13 20.76 2.95 24.64
N ALA A 14 21.85 2.89 25.42
CA ALA A 14 22.02 1.97 26.54
C ALA A 14 21.65 0.52 26.19
N GLY A 15 22.08 0.06 25.00
CA GLY A 15 21.82 -1.31 24.50
C GLY A 15 20.41 -1.56 23.97
N ARG A 16 19.53 -0.55 23.90
CA ARG A 16 18.16 -0.68 23.35
C ARG A 16 18.06 -0.12 21.93
N PRO A 17 17.62 -0.92 20.94
CA PRO A 17 17.48 -0.47 19.55
C PRO A 17 16.27 0.43 19.35
N LEU A 18 16.46 1.56 18.66
CA LEU A 18 15.37 2.37 18.12
C LEU A 18 15.02 1.87 16.70
N PRO A 19 13.82 1.30 16.48
CA PRO A 19 13.49 0.71 15.19
C PRO A 19 13.20 1.78 14.12
N GLY A 20 13.85 1.62 12.95
CA GLY A 20 13.47 2.26 11.69
C GLY A 20 14.34 3.45 11.27
N ARG A 21 14.85 3.39 10.03
CA ARG A 21 15.58 4.47 9.33
C ARG A 21 14.78 5.77 9.27
N MET A 22 13.44 5.65 9.25
CA MET A 22 12.49 6.77 9.21
C MET A 22 12.41 7.55 10.52
N LEU A 23 12.66 6.95 11.69
CA LEU A 23 12.70 7.66 12.98
C LEU A 23 13.99 8.47 13.13
N SER A 24 15.11 7.92 12.65
CA SER A 24 16.40 8.64 12.55
C SER A 24 16.31 9.79 11.55
N LEU A 25 15.60 9.60 10.43
CA LEU A 25 15.32 10.64 9.44
C LEU A 25 14.28 11.66 9.92
N LEU A 26 13.31 11.29 10.75
CA LEU A 26 12.34 12.22 11.35
C LEU A 26 13.02 13.12 12.39
N LEU A 27 13.92 12.56 13.19
CA LEU A 27 14.78 13.33 14.10
C LEU A 27 15.73 14.23 13.32
N ALA A 28 16.35 13.76 12.23
CA ALA A 28 17.16 14.58 11.34
C ALA A 28 16.36 15.68 10.62
N ALA A 29 15.14 15.40 10.15
CA ALA A 29 14.26 16.37 9.51
C ALA A 29 13.74 17.43 10.49
N LEU A 30 13.43 17.06 11.75
CA LEU A 30 13.17 18.01 12.82
C LEU A 30 14.38 18.91 13.13
N LEU A 31 15.59 18.47 12.75
CA LEU A 31 16.85 19.23 12.88
C LEU A 31 17.21 20.02 11.59
N GLU A 32 16.57 19.76 10.45
CA GLU A 32 16.98 20.26 9.12
C GLU A 32 15.99 21.26 8.45
N VAL A 33 14.82 21.56 9.04
CA VAL A 33 13.75 22.44 8.44
C VAL A 33 14.10 23.94 8.37
N ARG A 34 15.17 24.27 7.65
CA ARG A 34 15.28 25.51 6.85
C ARG A 34 15.02 25.11 5.39
N GLY A 35 14.33 25.86 4.54
CA GLY A 35 13.63 27.15 4.60
C GLY A 35 12.43 27.07 3.63
N GLU A 36 11.52 28.04 3.51
CA GLU A 36 11.59 29.47 3.72
C GLU A 36 10.28 29.96 4.38
N GLY A 37 10.37 31.03 5.18
CA GLY A 37 9.30 31.54 6.05
C GLY A 37 9.63 31.50 7.55
N GLY A 38 10.93 31.43 7.86
CA GLY A 38 11.47 30.91 9.11
C GLY A 38 11.19 31.71 10.38
N ALA A 39 11.03 30.95 11.47
CA ALA A 39 11.37 31.41 12.81
C ALA A 39 12.81 31.95 12.81
N THR A 40 12.99 33.19 13.27
CA THR A 40 14.31 33.80 13.48
C THR A 40 14.70 33.64 14.95
N PRO A 41 15.98 33.84 15.33
CA PRO A 41 16.41 33.90 16.73
C PRO A 41 15.61 34.91 17.57
N GLN A 42 14.96 35.89 16.93
CA GLN A 42 14.14 36.91 17.58
C GLN A 42 12.62 36.57 17.64
N ARG A 43 12.16 35.51 16.98
CA ARG A 43 10.74 35.12 16.94
C ARG A 43 10.56 33.60 16.93
N PRO A 44 10.47 32.96 18.10
CA PRO A 44 10.25 31.52 18.20
C PRO A 44 8.81 31.13 17.83
N CYS A 45 8.66 29.90 17.34
CA CYS A 45 7.37 29.23 17.15
C CYS A 45 6.70 29.01 18.51
N SER A 46 5.43 29.39 18.62
CA SER A 46 4.66 29.24 19.85
C SER A 46 4.22 27.77 20.06
N ARG A 47 4.00 27.39 21.33
CA ARG A 47 3.44 26.07 21.70
C ARG A 47 2.11 25.78 20.99
N ALA A 48 1.33 26.81 20.70
CA ALA A 48 0.05 26.69 19.99
C ALA A 48 0.27 26.24 18.54
N GLU A 49 1.24 26.84 17.84
CA GLU A 49 1.58 26.50 16.45
C GLU A 49 2.20 25.10 16.33
N LEU A 50 3.04 24.69 17.31
CA LEU A 50 3.58 23.33 17.36
C LEU A 50 2.48 22.29 17.64
N ARG A 51 1.55 22.60 18.54
CA ARG A 51 0.41 21.74 18.87
C ARG A 51 -0.54 21.59 17.69
N ASP A 52 -0.81 22.66 16.94
CA ASP A 52 -1.61 22.62 15.72
C ASP A 52 -0.94 21.77 14.63
N ARG A 53 0.39 21.87 14.50
CA ARG A 53 1.16 21.07 13.52
C ARG A 53 1.21 19.59 13.86
N ILE A 54 1.34 19.23 15.15
CA ILE A 54 1.23 17.83 15.62
C ILE A 54 -0.22 17.32 15.52
N GLY A 55 -1.20 18.20 15.75
CA GLY A 55 -2.62 17.93 15.52
C GLY A 55 -2.93 17.61 14.06
N GLY A 56 -2.25 18.27 13.13
CA GLY A 56 -2.34 18.03 11.68
C GLY A 56 -1.63 16.77 11.18
N LEU A 57 -0.84 16.08 12.01
CA LEU A 57 -0.23 14.81 11.62
C LEU A 57 -1.26 13.68 11.59
N ALA A 58 -1.14 12.82 10.57
CA ALA A 58 -1.85 11.55 10.52
C ALA A 58 -1.66 10.77 11.85
N GLU A 59 -2.73 10.14 12.31
CA GLU A 59 -2.84 9.54 13.65
C GLU A 59 -1.73 8.51 13.94
N LEU A 60 -1.22 7.84 12.90
CA LEU A 60 -0.10 6.92 12.96
C LEU A 60 1.22 7.61 13.38
N HIS A 61 1.57 8.73 12.74
CA HIS A 61 2.80 9.47 13.06
C HIS A 61 2.71 10.07 14.46
N ARG A 62 1.51 10.52 14.85
CA ARG A 62 1.22 10.97 16.22
C ARG A 62 1.42 9.83 17.22
N THR A 63 0.87 8.65 16.95
CA THR A 63 0.93 7.48 17.85
C THR A 63 2.34 6.90 17.95
N GLN A 64 3.09 6.85 16.86
CA GLN A 64 4.49 6.41 16.84
C GLN A 64 5.40 7.38 17.59
N LEU A 65 5.19 8.69 17.39
CA LEU A 65 5.87 9.74 18.15
C LEU A 65 5.56 9.63 19.65
N TRP A 66 4.29 9.50 20.04
CA TRP A 66 3.90 9.35 21.46
C TRP A 66 4.38 8.05 22.10
N ARG A 67 4.44 6.93 21.36
CA ARG A 67 5.00 5.66 21.85
C ARG A 67 6.52 5.73 22.02
N ALA A 68 7.23 6.38 21.10
CA ALA A 68 8.66 6.65 21.22
C ALA A 68 8.96 7.58 22.40
N LEU A 69 8.18 8.65 22.58
CA LEU A 69 8.31 9.56 23.73
C LEU A 69 8.03 8.87 25.07
N ARG A 70 7.04 7.96 25.13
CA ARG A 70 6.80 7.11 26.31
C ARG A 70 7.96 6.18 26.62
N SER A 71 8.69 5.70 25.62
CA SER A 71 9.87 4.84 25.83
C SER A 71 11.08 5.56 26.43
N LEU A 72 11.07 6.90 26.43
CA LEU A 72 12.09 7.76 27.03
C LEU A 72 11.78 8.13 28.49
N ALA A 73 10.58 7.81 29.00
CA ALA A 73 10.18 8.06 30.38
C ALA A 73 11.02 7.23 31.37
N GLY A 74 11.56 7.87 32.41
CA GLY A 74 12.43 7.21 33.39
C GLY A 74 13.88 7.02 32.92
N THR A 75 14.26 7.54 31.75
CA THR A 75 15.65 7.55 31.27
C THR A 75 16.30 8.91 31.52
N PRO A 76 17.65 9.00 31.53
CA PRO A 76 18.34 10.30 31.59
C PRO A 76 17.99 11.26 30.43
N LEU A 77 17.42 10.74 29.34
CA LEU A 77 16.96 11.48 28.18
C LEU A 77 15.51 11.98 28.31
N GLN A 78 14.81 11.65 29.40
CA GLN A 78 13.49 12.22 29.72
C GLN A 78 13.50 13.76 29.73
N GLY A 79 14.64 14.36 30.08
CA GLY A 79 14.86 15.81 30.10
C GLY A 79 14.96 16.48 28.73
N LEU A 80 15.23 15.74 27.63
CA LEU A 80 15.19 16.28 26.26
C LEU A 80 13.78 16.76 25.85
N VAL A 81 12.75 16.34 26.61
CA VAL A 81 11.34 16.71 26.43
C VAL A 81 10.81 17.45 27.67
N GLY A 82 11.72 17.96 28.51
CA GLY A 82 11.38 18.64 29.75
C GLY A 82 10.49 19.87 29.51
N HIS A 83 9.39 19.95 30.26
CA HIS A 83 8.31 20.93 30.12
C HIS A 83 8.70 22.40 30.41
N ALA A 84 9.97 22.69 30.74
CA ALA A 84 10.36 23.95 31.40
C ALA A 84 11.61 24.65 30.85
N ALA A 85 12.18 24.23 29.72
CA ALA A 85 13.33 24.93 29.14
C ALA A 85 12.89 25.92 28.04
N ALA A 86 13.24 27.19 28.20
CA ALA A 86 13.12 28.19 27.14
C ALA A 86 13.98 27.76 25.95
N SER A 87 13.34 27.66 24.78
CA SER A 87 13.91 27.10 23.56
C SER A 87 15.07 27.97 23.03
N ALA A 88 16.26 27.38 22.94
CA ALA A 88 17.39 27.92 22.19
C ALA A 88 17.82 26.92 21.10
N GLY A 89 17.30 27.10 19.88
CA GLY A 89 17.86 26.50 18.65
C GLY A 89 17.83 24.96 18.53
N PRO A 90 18.35 24.40 17.42
CA PRO A 90 18.27 22.97 17.14
C PRO A 90 19.05 22.20 18.20
N TYR A 91 18.42 21.19 18.79
CA TYR A 91 18.82 20.54 20.04
C TYR A 91 20.28 20.09 20.05
N TRP A 92 21.13 20.85 20.71
CA TRP A 92 22.36 20.33 21.27
C TRP A 92 21.96 19.47 22.47
N LEU A 93 22.57 18.30 22.63
CA LEU A 93 22.78 17.79 23.99
C LEU A 93 23.41 18.96 24.76
N ASP A 94 22.81 19.41 25.86
CA ASP A 94 23.51 20.39 26.68
C ASP A 94 24.89 19.82 27.05
N GLU A 95 25.88 20.69 27.25
CA GLU A 95 27.27 20.27 27.45
C GLU A 95 27.44 19.28 28.61
N ALA A 96 26.59 19.38 29.64
CA ALA A 96 26.58 18.47 30.77
C ALA A 96 25.99 17.09 30.42
N LEU A 97 25.00 17.02 29.54
CA LEU A 97 24.44 15.77 29.02
C LEU A 97 25.39 15.11 28.02
N ALA A 98 26.01 15.89 27.14
CA ALA A 98 27.02 15.42 26.18
C ALA A 98 28.25 14.84 26.89
N ALA A 99 28.74 15.48 27.95
CA ALA A 99 29.85 14.99 28.78
C ALA A 99 29.54 13.66 29.49
N ARG A 100 28.25 13.29 29.61
CA ARG A 100 27.81 12.04 30.23
C ARG A 100 27.61 10.91 29.21
N CYS A 101 27.71 11.19 27.91
CA CYS A 101 27.53 10.22 26.83
C CYS A 101 28.87 9.65 26.35
N ALA A 102 28.92 8.34 26.14
CA ALA A 102 30.00 7.67 25.43
C ALA A 102 29.47 7.21 24.08
N PHE A 103 30.07 7.72 22.99
CA PHE A 103 29.63 7.39 21.63
C PHE A 103 30.47 6.25 21.07
N ARG A 104 29.81 5.33 20.37
CA ARG A 104 30.47 4.27 19.59
C ARG A 104 29.97 4.25 18.15
N ILE A 105 30.88 4.12 17.20
CA ILE A 105 30.59 3.90 15.78
C ILE A 105 31.08 2.50 15.44
N ALA A 106 30.17 1.62 15.00
CA ALA A 106 30.49 0.22 14.70
C ALA A 106 31.28 -0.49 15.83
N GLY A 107 30.81 -0.34 17.08
CA GLY A 107 31.42 -0.96 18.26
C GLY A 107 32.66 -0.25 18.83
N GLN A 108 33.27 0.68 18.08
CA GLN A 108 34.48 1.41 18.49
C GLN A 108 34.17 2.77 19.11
N PRO A 109 34.89 3.21 20.17
CA PRO A 109 34.73 4.55 20.73
C PRO A 109 34.88 5.63 19.65
N ALA A 110 33.95 6.57 19.62
CA ALA A 110 33.92 7.65 18.64
C ALA A 110 34.30 8.98 19.30
N SER A 111 35.30 9.66 18.73
CA SER A 111 35.57 11.05 19.08
C SER A 111 34.45 11.97 18.55
N PRO A 112 34.29 13.18 19.13
CA PRO A 112 33.36 14.18 18.59
C PRO A 112 33.57 14.48 17.10
N SER A 113 34.83 14.48 16.65
CA SER A 113 35.20 14.67 15.24
C SER A 113 34.79 13.49 14.34
N ALA A 114 34.93 12.25 14.82
CA ALA A 114 34.49 11.06 14.10
C ALA A 114 32.96 10.99 13.98
N LEU A 115 32.24 11.40 15.03
CA LEU A 115 30.79 11.52 15.01
C LEU A 115 30.32 12.57 13.99
N ALA A 116 30.97 13.74 13.98
CA ALA A 116 30.68 14.81 13.02
C ALA A 116 30.99 14.40 11.57
N ALA A 117 32.05 13.62 11.34
CA ALA A 117 32.42 13.12 10.01
C ALA A 117 31.41 12.08 9.49
N LEU A 118 30.87 11.23 10.36
CA LEU A 118 29.85 10.24 10.00
C LEU A 118 28.49 10.89 9.69
N LEU A 119 28.12 11.93 10.45
CA LEU A 119 26.84 12.64 10.30
C LEU A 119 26.85 13.63 9.13
N ARG A 120 28.03 14.03 8.65
CA ARG A 120 28.14 14.84 7.43
C ARG A 120 27.98 13.92 6.21
N PRO A 121 27.14 14.28 5.22
CA PRO A 121 27.19 13.61 3.93
C PRO A 121 28.61 13.75 3.35
N PRO A 122 29.17 12.70 2.72
CA PRO A 122 30.49 12.79 2.11
C PRO A 122 30.47 13.92 1.10
N ARG A 123 31.30 14.94 1.30
CA ARG A 123 31.60 15.89 0.24
C ARG A 123 32.35 15.09 -0.81
N VAL A 124 31.67 14.76 -1.90
CA VAL A 124 32.33 14.39 -3.15
C VAL A 124 33.25 15.56 -3.46
N GLY A 125 34.56 15.34 -3.36
CA GLY A 125 35.60 16.34 -3.62
C GLY A 125 35.71 16.65 -5.12
N GLY A 126 34.60 17.01 -5.75
CA GLY A 126 34.62 17.83 -6.94
C GLY A 126 34.71 19.28 -6.49
N GLU A 127 35.56 20.07 -7.14
CA GLU A 127 35.54 21.52 -7.03
C GLU A 127 34.09 22.00 -6.99
N ALA A 128 33.72 22.70 -5.93
CA ALA A 128 32.41 23.32 -5.82
C ALA A 128 32.31 24.34 -6.96
N THR A 129 31.74 23.91 -8.08
CA THR A 129 31.19 24.83 -9.06
C THR A 129 30.21 25.69 -8.28
N SER A 130 30.46 26.99 -8.27
CA SER A 130 29.65 28.04 -7.65
C SER A 130 28.28 28.20 -8.34
N ALA A 131 27.76 27.12 -8.94
CA ALA A 131 26.45 27.10 -9.54
C ALA A 131 25.41 27.26 -8.43
N PRO A 132 24.53 28.26 -8.52
CA PRO A 132 23.48 28.46 -7.53
C PRO A 132 22.61 27.20 -7.45
N VAL A 133 22.38 26.71 -6.23
CA VAL A 133 21.42 25.64 -5.97
C VAL A 133 20.05 26.16 -6.40
N THR A 134 19.59 25.71 -7.57
CA THR A 134 18.29 26.10 -8.09
C THR A 134 17.26 25.19 -7.44
N LEU A 135 16.47 25.76 -6.52
CA LEU A 135 15.36 25.04 -5.91
C LEU A 135 14.29 24.78 -6.98
N PRO A 136 13.62 23.62 -6.94
CA PRO A 136 12.52 23.35 -7.86
C PRO A 136 11.39 24.39 -7.67
N PRO A 137 10.63 24.73 -8.72
CA PRO A 137 9.56 25.72 -8.60
C PRO A 137 8.52 25.35 -7.54
N LEU A 138 8.02 26.31 -6.76
CA LEU A 138 6.98 26.04 -5.76
C LEU A 138 5.73 25.40 -6.39
N ALA A 139 5.35 25.84 -7.60
CA ALA A 139 4.23 25.29 -8.35
C ALA A 139 4.43 23.80 -8.73
N TYR A 140 5.68 23.37 -8.94
CA TYR A 140 6.01 21.97 -9.15
C TYR A 140 5.75 21.15 -7.89
N ILE A 141 6.28 21.61 -6.75
CA ILE A 141 6.12 20.93 -5.46
C ILE A 141 4.66 20.88 -5.02
N ASP A 142 3.93 21.99 -5.16
CA ASP A 142 2.48 22.06 -4.86
C ASP A 142 1.68 21.07 -5.71
N ALA A 143 1.95 21.00 -7.02
CA ALA A 143 1.27 20.06 -7.91
C ALA A 143 1.57 18.59 -7.53
N LEU A 144 2.80 18.26 -7.13
CA LEU A 144 3.13 16.91 -6.65
C LEU A 144 2.41 16.58 -5.34
N ALA A 145 2.38 17.51 -4.38
CA ALA A 145 1.70 17.33 -3.11
C ALA A 145 0.19 17.15 -3.29
N GLN A 146 -0.42 17.92 -4.19
CA GLN A 146 -1.83 17.75 -4.57
C GLN A 146 -2.07 16.40 -5.24
N ALA A 147 -1.17 15.95 -6.13
CA ALA A 147 -1.27 14.63 -6.74
C ALA A 147 -1.24 13.52 -5.69
N ASP A 148 -0.33 13.57 -4.71
CA ASP A 148 -0.25 12.59 -3.63
C ASP A 148 -1.49 12.60 -2.73
N HIS A 149 -1.97 13.78 -2.34
CA HIS A 149 -3.22 13.92 -1.58
C HIS A 149 -4.42 13.28 -2.31
N LEU A 150 -4.51 13.47 -3.62
CA LEU A 150 -5.56 12.89 -4.46
C LEU A 150 -5.40 11.37 -4.57
N LEU A 151 -4.17 10.87 -4.70
CA LEU A 151 -3.88 9.42 -4.75
C LEU A 151 -4.27 8.70 -3.46
N ASP A 152 -3.99 9.30 -2.30
CA ASP A 152 -4.38 8.77 -0.99
C ASP A 152 -5.91 8.59 -0.88
N ARG A 153 -6.66 9.50 -1.52
CA ARG A 153 -8.12 9.46 -1.59
C ARG A 153 -8.66 8.55 -2.70
N GLY A 154 -7.78 7.97 -3.52
CA GLY A 154 -8.13 7.15 -4.68
C GLY A 154 -8.63 7.94 -5.89
N GLU A 155 -8.40 9.25 -5.93
CA GLU A 155 -8.86 10.17 -7.00
C GLU A 155 -7.84 10.19 -8.15
N LEU A 156 -7.79 9.09 -8.91
CA LEU A 156 -6.76 8.81 -9.92
C LEU A 156 -6.71 9.82 -11.08
N TYR A 157 -7.86 10.19 -11.65
CA TYR A 157 -7.89 11.10 -12.80
C TYR A 157 -7.47 12.54 -12.43
N PRO A 158 -8.01 13.16 -11.35
CA PRO A 158 -7.48 14.42 -10.84
C PRO A 158 -5.99 14.37 -10.49
N ALA A 159 -5.51 13.28 -9.87
CA ALA A 159 -4.09 13.12 -9.57
C ALA A 159 -3.22 13.13 -10.84
N ARG A 160 -3.67 12.47 -11.92
CA ARG A 160 -2.98 12.49 -13.22
C ARG A 160 -2.89 13.90 -13.81
N GLN A 161 -3.94 14.72 -13.65
CA GLN A 161 -3.92 16.12 -14.08
C GLN A 161 -2.89 16.94 -13.30
N GLN A 162 -2.80 16.75 -11.98
CA GLN A 162 -1.79 17.43 -11.16
C GLN A 162 -0.37 17.00 -11.52
N LEU A 163 -0.14 15.73 -11.87
CA LEU A 163 1.16 15.29 -12.41
C LEU A 163 1.50 15.95 -13.75
N ALA A 164 0.52 16.12 -14.64
CA ALA A 164 0.73 16.86 -15.89
C ALA A 164 1.06 18.34 -15.63
N ARG A 165 0.41 18.96 -14.62
CA ARG A 165 0.74 20.30 -14.17
C ARG A 165 2.18 20.36 -13.63
N ALA A 166 2.59 19.43 -12.78
CA ALA A 166 3.96 19.36 -12.28
C ALA A 166 4.96 19.24 -13.44
N LEU A 167 4.70 18.37 -14.42
CA LEU A 167 5.55 18.19 -15.59
C LEU A 167 5.74 19.48 -16.40
N SER A 168 4.69 20.31 -16.51
CA SER A 168 4.77 21.60 -17.22
C SER A 168 5.69 22.64 -16.57
N GLN A 169 6.09 22.41 -15.31
CA GLN A 169 6.98 23.30 -14.55
C GLN A 169 8.46 22.91 -14.67
N LEU A 170 8.76 21.76 -15.30
CA LEU A 170 10.12 21.26 -15.46
C LEU A 170 10.72 21.67 -16.79
N SER A 171 12.04 21.89 -16.79
CA SER A 171 12.81 22.10 -18.02
C SER A 171 12.86 20.81 -18.84
N ALA A 172 13.17 20.93 -20.13
CA ALA A 172 13.58 19.79 -20.95
C ALA A 172 14.82 19.08 -20.39
N ASP A 173 15.62 19.79 -19.60
CA ASP A 173 16.87 19.27 -19.06
C ASP A 173 16.72 18.44 -17.78
N ASP A 174 15.57 18.52 -17.09
CA ASP A 174 15.28 17.80 -15.84
C ASP A 174 14.85 16.34 -16.07
N VAL A 175 15.66 15.60 -16.84
CA VAL A 175 15.29 14.27 -17.36
C VAL A 175 14.91 13.28 -16.26
N ALA A 176 15.61 13.32 -15.12
CA ALA A 176 15.34 12.42 -13.99
C ALA A 176 13.96 12.68 -13.35
N ASP A 177 13.61 13.93 -13.11
CA ASP A 177 12.32 14.31 -12.53
C ASP A 177 11.17 14.06 -13.50
N ARG A 178 11.39 14.35 -14.79
CA ARG A 178 10.44 14.00 -15.85
C ARG A 178 10.18 12.50 -15.91
N ALA A 179 11.23 11.68 -15.81
CA ALA A 179 11.09 10.22 -15.77
C ALA A 179 10.33 9.77 -14.51
N ALA A 180 10.59 10.38 -13.34
CA ALA A 180 9.87 10.07 -12.11
C ALA A 180 8.36 10.38 -12.23
N ILE A 181 7.99 11.52 -12.83
CA ILE A 181 6.58 11.87 -13.08
C ILE A 181 5.94 10.91 -14.09
N ALA A 182 6.64 10.58 -15.18
CA ALA A 182 6.14 9.67 -16.19
C ALA A 182 5.90 8.26 -15.61
N VAL A 183 6.75 7.77 -14.69
CA VAL A 183 6.49 6.52 -13.94
C VAL A 183 5.21 6.63 -13.12
N ARG A 184 4.99 7.74 -12.40
CA ARG A 184 3.78 7.95 -11.60
C ARG A 184 2.53 7.99 -12.48
N ARG A 185 2.58 8.69 -13.63
CA ARG A 185 1.50 8.70 -14.63
C ARG A 185 1.19 7.31 -15.16
N ALA A 186 2.20 6.54 -15.55
CA ALA A 186 2.03 5.16 -16.03
C ALA A 186 1.37 4.26 -14.97
N ARG A 187 1.76 4.38 -13.69
CA ARG A 187 1.12 3.65 -12.58
C ARG A 187 -0.37 4.03 -12.44
N ILE A 188 -0.72 5.29 -12.63
CA ILE A 188 -2.11 5.75 -12.62
C ILE A 188 -2.89 5.18 -13.81
N SER A 189 -2.34 5.27 -15.03
CA SER A 189 -2.93 4.72 -16.26
C SER A 189 -3.22 3.22 -16.09
N ARG A 190 -2.27 2.46 -15.53
CA ARG A 190 -2.47 1.06 -15.14
C ARG A 190 -3.62 0.87 -14.15
N ARG A 191 -3.69 1.67 -13.07
CA ARG A 191 -4.75 1.56 -12.05
C ARG A 191 -6.13 1.90 -12.62
N LEU A 192 -6.19 2.77 -13.62
CA LEU A 192 -7.41 3.11 -14.36
C LEU A 192 -7.78 2.07 -15.42
N ALA A 193 -6.93 1.06 -15.67
CA ALA A 193 -7.02 0.16 -16.82
C ALA A 193 -7.07 0.91 -18.17
N ASP A 194 -6.50 2.11 -18.23
CA ASP A 194 -6.32 2.88 -19.46
C ASP A 194 -5.04 2.40 -20.15
N TRP A 195 -5.16 1.27 -20.85
CA TRP A 195 -4.03 0.58 -21.46
C TRP A 195 -3.40 1.37 -22.61
N ALA A 196 -4.20 2.16 -23.33
CA ALA A 196 -3.70 3.04 -24.39
C ALA A 196 -2.80 4.13 -23.80
N ALA A 197 -3.27 4.82 -22.75
CA ALA A 197 -2.45 5.80 -22.04
C ALA A 197 -1.20 5.18 -21.42
N LEU A 198 -1.30 3.96 -20.88
CA LEU A 198 -0.13 3.26 -20.35
C LEU A 198 0.93 3.02 -21.44
N GLN A 199 0.53 2.65 -22.65
CA GLN A 199 1.46 2.51 -23.78
C GLN A 199 2.10 3.83 -24.18
N ASP A 200 1.33 4.94 -24.19
CA ASP A 200 1.86 6.28 -24.42
C ASP A 200 2.91 6.66 -23.35
N ASP A 201 2.58 6.46 -22.07
CA ASP A 201 3.47 6.74 -20.95
C ASP A 201 4.74 5.87 -21.02
N LEU A 202 4.63 4.61 -21.46
CA LEU A 202 5.80 3.72 -21.65
C LEU A 202 6.71 4.18 -22.79
N ARG A 203 6.14 4.66 -23.90
CA ARG A 203 6.93 5.24 -25.00
C ARG A 203 7.71 6.48 -24.55
N GLU A 204 7.07 7.36 -23.78
CA GLU A 204 7.72 8.53 -23.18
C GLU A 204 8.86 8.10 -22.24
N LEU A 205 8.61 7.14 -21.35
CA LEU A 205 9.61 6.61 -20.42
C LEU A 205 10.80 5.97 -21.13
N SER A 206 10.56 5.18 -22.18
CA SER A 206 11.63 4.58 -22.98
C SER A 206 12.50 5.63 -23.65
N ALA A 207 11.91 6.70 -24.18
CA ALA A 207 12.67 7.82 -24.74
C ALA A 207 13.54 8.49 -23.66
N LEU A 208 12.98 8.77 -22.47
CA LEU A 208 13.73 9.36 -21.35
C LEU A 208 14.88 8.46 -20.87
N ALA A 209 14.67 7.15 -20.82
CA ALA A 209 15.68 6.18 -20.37
C ALA A 209 16.94 6.17 -21.27
N THR A 210 16.81 6.49 -22.56
CA THR A 210 17.95 6.57 -23.48
C THR A 210 18.82 7.81 -23.29
N SER A 211 18.34 8.80 -22.53
CA SER A 211 19.04 10.08 -22.36
C SER A 211 20.43 9.91 -21.73
N PRO A 212 21.49 10.50 -22.31
CA PRO A 212 22.83 10.45 -21.75
C PRO A 212 22.95 11.23 -20.43
N ARG A 213 21.94 12.03 -20.06
CA ARG A 213 21.93 12.83 -18.83
C ARG A 213 21.52 12.04 -17.58
N LEU A 214 20.98 10.84 -17.76
CA LEU A 214 20.69 9.94 -16.64
C LEU A 214 21.97 9.24 -16.19
N VAL A 215 22.25 9.28 -14.89
CA VAL A 215 23.36 8.47 -14.36
C VAL A 215 23.05 6.98 -14.48
N PRO A 216 24.06 6.08 -14.59
CA PRO A 216 23.84 4.66 -14.85
C PRO A 216 22.88 3.97 -13.88
N GLN A 217 22.89 4.36 -12.61
CA GLN A 217 21.96 3.81 -11.61
C GLN A 217 20.50 4.24 -11.85
N GLN A 218 20.27 5.51 -12.18
CA GLN A 218 18.93 6.03 -12.49
C GLN A 218 18.38 5.35 -13.74
N ARG A 219 19.22 5.19 -14.77
CA ARG A 219 18.85 4.49 -16.01
C ARG A 219 18.37 3.07 -15.74
N ARG A 220 19.16 2.26 -15.02
CA ARG A 220 18.78 0.88 -14.66
C ARG A 220 17.46 0.81 -13.88
N LEU A 221 17.28 1.74 -12.95
CA LEU A 221 16.05 1.83 -12.15
C LEU A 221 14.82 2.24 -12.98
N ILE A 222 14.98 3.06 -14.02
CA ILE A 222 13.91 3.43 -14.95
C ILE A 222 13.62 2.25 -15.89
N GLU A 223 14.64 1.60 -16.43
CA GLU A 223 14.50 0.40 -17.28
C GLU A 223 13.75 -0.71 -16.55
N ALA A 224 14.11 -1.01 -15.30
CA ALA A 224 13.41 -2.00 -14.48
C ALA A 224 11.92 -1.65 -14.29
N ARG A 225 11.60 -0.36 -14.12
CA ARG A 225 10.20 0.11 -14.01
C ARG A 225 9.45 -0.01 -15.35
N ILE A 226 10.10 0.29 -16.47
CA ILE A 226 9.52 0.10 -17.82
C ILE A 226 9.18 -1.38 -18.02
N GLN A 227 10.10 -2.29 -17.70
CA GLN A 227 9.87 -3.73 -17.84
C GLN A 227 8.72 -4.21 -16.97
N LEU A 228 8.66 -3.76 -15.71
CA LEU A 228 7.57 -4.09 -14.81
C LEU A 228 6.21 -3.55 -15.29
N LEU A 229 6.15 -2.30 -15.73
CA LEU A 229 4.92 -1.70 -16.27
C LEU A 229 4.49 -2.35 -17.58
N SER A 230 5.44 -2.78 -18.41
CA SER A 230 5.17 -3.57 -19.61
C SER A 230 4.60 -4.95 -19.26
N ALA A 231 5.15 -5.63 -18.26
CA ALA A 231 4.59 -6.88 -17.76
C ALA A 231 3.15 -6.70 -17.24
N TRP A 232 2.87 -5.59 -16.56
CA TRP A 232 1.50 -5.23 -16.15
C TRP A 232 0.56 -5.06 -17.33
N HIS A 233 1.00 -4.40 -18.41
CA HIS A 233 0.20 -4.26 -19.63
C HIS A 233 -0.06 -5.61 -20.30
N ILE A 234 0.96 -6.47 -20.42
CA ILE A 234 0.82 -7.81 -21.00
C ILE A 234 -0.14 -8.67 -20.16
N TYR A 235 -0.02 -8.62 -18.84
CA TYR A 235 -0.89 -9.35 -17.93
C TYR A 235 -2.33 -8.83 -17.94
N GLY A 236 -2.52 -7.54 -17.68
CA GLY A 236 -3.85 -6.95 -17.45
C GLY A 236 -4.55 -6.47 -18.73
N GLY A 237 -3.80 -5.92 -19.68
CA GLY A 237 -4.34 -5.41 -20.94
C GLY A 237 -4.50 -6.49 -22.01
N LEU A 238 -3.54 -7.42 -22.11
CA LEU A 238 -3.55 -8.48 -23.12
C LEU A 238 -3.99 -9.86 -22.57
N GLY A 239 -4.17 -9.99 -21.25
CA GLY A 239 -4.61 -11.24 -20.62
C GLY A 239 -3.58 -12.39 -20.67
N ASN A 240 -2.33 -12.09 -20.99
CA ASN A 240 -1.29 -13.09 -21.24
C ASN A 240 -0.33 -13.25 -20.05
N ALA A 241 -0.70 -14.13 -19.11
CA ALA A 241 0.10 -14.42 -17.92
C ALA A 241 1.49 -14.99 -18.24
N ALA A 242 1.61 -15.91 -19.22
CA ALA A 242 2.89 -16.53 -19.54
C ALA A 242 3.89 -15.52 -20.13
N ALA A 243 3.45 -14.67 -21.06
CA ALA A 243 4.31 -13.62 -21.62
C ALA A 243 4.66 -12.55 -20.57
N ALA A 244 3.75 -12.24 -19.64
CA ALA A 244 4.04 -11.35 -18.53
C ALA A 244 5.12 -11.93 -17.59
N LEU A 245 5.11 -13.24 -17.35
CA LEU A 245 6.16 -13.91 -16.56
C LEU A 245 7.53 -13.80 -17.25
N ALA A 246 7.59 -14.11 -18.55
CA ALA A 246 8.82 -13.96 -19.32
C ALA A 246 9.37 -12.53 -19.27
N ARG A 247 8.49 -11.53 -19.39
CA ARG A 247 8.86 -10.12 -19.25
C ARG A 247 9.36 -9.76 -17.85
N LEU A 248 8.83 -10.37 -16.80
CA LEU A 248 9.33 -10.19 -15.43
C LEU A 248 10.70 -10.82 -15.23
N ASP A 249 11.00 -11.93 -15.91
CA ASP A 249 12.32 -12.58 -15.81
C ASP A 249 13.44 -11.74 -16.48
N GLU A 250 13.09 -10.74 -17.30
CA GLU A 250 14.03 -9.75 -17.86
C GLU A 250 14.43 -8.65 -16.84
N VAL A 251 13.77 -8.53 -15.68
CA VAL A 251 14.07 -7.48 -14.70
C VAL A 251 15.35 -7.81 -13.93
N GLU A 252 16.35 -6.93 -14.00
CA GLU A 252 17.65 -7.15 -13.36
C GLU A 252 17.53 -7.29 -11.82
N PRO A 253 18.03 -8.39 -11.22
CA PRO A 253 17.95 -8.61 -9.77
C PRO A 253 18.61 -7.51 -8.93
N ALA A 254 19.69 -6.89 -9.42
CA ALA A 254 20.37 -5.80 -8.73
C ALA A 254 19.46 -4.57 -8.53
N SER A 255 18.59 -4.28 -9.50
CA SER A 255 17.61 -3.19 -9.40
C SER A 255 16.55 -3.48 -8.33
N LEU A 256 16.15 -4.75 -8.17
CA LEU A 256 15.21 -5.18 -7.13
C LEU A 256 15.84 -5.19 -5.72
N ALA A 257 17.15 -5.38 -5.62
CA ALA A 257 17.85 -5.43 -4.33
C ALA A 257 17.93 -4.04 -3.65
N VAL A 258 18.01 -2.97 -4.44
CA VAL A 258 18.20 -1.60 -3.94
C VAL A 258 16.91 -0.83 -3.68
N ASP A 259 15.79 -1.26 -4.26
CA ASP A 259 14.50 -0.57 -4.19
C ASP A 259 13.39 -1.54 -3.74
N LEU A 260 13.03 -1.45 -2.45
CA LEU A 260 12.01 -2.30 -1.84
C LEU A 260 10.61 -2.06 -2.40
N ALA A 261 10.28 -0.85 -2.83
CA ALA A 261 8.99 -0.53 -3.41
C ALA A 261 8.86 -1.15 -4.82
N LEU A 262 9.94 -1.09 -5.61
CA LEU A 262 10.02 -1.79 -6.90
C LEU A 262 9.95 -3.31 -6.72
N ARG A 263 10.67 -3.85 -5.74
CA ARG A 263 10.65 -5.29 -5.41
C ARG A 263 9.26 -5.76 -4.97
N ASN A 264 8.54 -4.96 -4.17
CA ASN A 264 7.15 -5.25 -3.84
C ASN A 264 6.28 -5.29 -5.12
N ASP A 265 6.30 -4.25 -5.95
CA ASP A 265 5.46 -4.19 -7.15
C ASP A 265 5.78 -5.36 -8.11
N TYR A 266 7.06 -5.74 -8.23
CA TYR A 266 7.53 -6.90 -8.98
C TYR A 266 6.95 -8.21 -8.45
N LEU A 267 7.16 -8.50 -7.16
CA LEU A 267 6.74 -9.75 -6.54
C LEU A 267 5.22 -9.87 -6.47
N ASN A 268 4.52 -8.75 -6.27
CA ASN A 268 3.06 -8.70 -6.29
C ASN A 268 2.53 -9.11 -7.67
N LEU A 269 3.07 -8.55 -8.77
CA LEU A 269 2.67 -8.98 -10.12
C LEU A 269 3.07 -10.43 -10.41
N ARG A 270 4.31 -10.82 -10.07
CA ARG A 270 4.79 -12.20 -10.27
C ARG A 270 3.89 -13.20 -9.54
N GLY A 271 3.48 -12.91 -8.31
CA GLY A 271 2.53 -13.73 -7.56
C GLY A 271 1.17 -13.85 -8.25
N MET A 272 0.62 -12.74 -8.78
CA MET A 272 -0.66 -12.76 -9.53
C MET A 272 -0.56 -13.59 -10.81
N VAL A 273 0.54 -13.47 -11.54
CA VAL A 273 0.83 -14.22 -12.76
C VAL A 273 0.99 -15.71 -12.46
N LEU A 274 1.80 -16.07 -11.46
CA LEU A 274 2.01 -17.47 -11.06
C LEU A 274 0.72 -18.13 -10.56
N ARG A 275 -0.11 -17.41 -9.80
CA ARG A 275 -1.45 -17.89 -9.42
C ARG A 275 -2.27 -18.21 -10.66
N GLU A 276 -2.34 -17.31 -11.63
CA GLU A 276 -3.15 -17.50 -12.83
C GLU A 276 -2.67 -18.72 -13.65
N LEU A 277 -1.35 -18.91 -13.76
CA LEU A 277 -0.76 -20.09 -14.41
C LEU A 277 -1.06 -21.37 -13.61
N ALA A 278 -0.93 -21.33 -12.28
CA ALA A 278 -1.24 -22.46 -11.40
C ALA A 278 -2.69 -22.91 -11.55
N LEU A 279 -3.64 -21.97 -11.60
CA LEU A 279 -5.06 -22.26 -11.78
C LEU A 279 -5.36 -22.88 -13.14
N ARG A 280 -4.74 -22.38 -14.22
CA ARG A 280 -4.93 -22.91 -15.58
C ARG A 280 -4.34 -24.30 -15.76
N GLN A 281 -3.17 -24.54 -15.15
CA GLN A 281 -2.40 -25.78 -15.32
C GLN A 281 -2.63 -26.79 -14.20
N ARG A 282 -3.44 -26.45 -13.18
CA ARG A 282 -3.61 -27.21 -11.94
C ARG A 282 -2.27 -27.57 -11.27
N ALA A 283 -1.33 -26.62 -11.26
CA ALA A 283 0.06 -26.90 -10.91
C ALA A 283 0.42 -26.38 -9.51
N ALA A 284 0.54 -27.31 -8.55
CA ALA A 284 0.84 -27.00 -7.14
C ALA A 284 2.18 -26.26 -6.91
N PRO A 285 3.28 -26.54 -7.62
CA PRO A 285 4.52 -25.79 -7.45
C PRO A 285 4.37 -24.30 -7.77
N GLN A 286 3.66 -23.96 -8.85
CA GLN A 286 3.35 -22.57 -9.22
C GLN A 286 2.43 -21.91 -8.18
N ALA A 287 1.50 -22.66 -7.58
CA ALA A 287 0.65 -22.18 -6.50
C ALA A 287 1.48 -21.79 -5.26
N ALA A 288 2.39 -22.66 -4.82
CA ALA A 288 3.31 -22.38 -3.72
C ALA A 288 4.23 -21.19 -4.01
N ALA A 289 4.78 -21.11 -5.23
CA ALA A 289 5.62 -19.99 -5.65
C ALA A 289 4.84 -18.66 -5.68
N ALA A 290 3.55 -18.67 -6.05
CA ALA A 290 2.70 -17.49 -6.00
C ALA A 290 2.55 -16.96 -4.56
N VAL A 291 2.24 -17.85 -3.61
CA VAL A 291 2.11 -17.50 -2.18
C VAL A 291 3.43 -16.97 -1.62
N ALA A 292 4.56 -17.60 -1.95
CA ALA A 292 5.89 -17.13 -1.54
C ALA A 292 6.20 -15.72 -2.07
N CYS A 293 5.86 -15.43 -3.33
CA CYS A 293 6.01 -14.09 -3.90
C CYS A 293 5.22 -13.04 -3.11
N PHE A 294 3.98 -13.33 -2.74
CA PHE A 294 3.17 -12.40 -1.96
C PHE A 294 3.69 -12.20 -0.53
N GLY A 295 4.13 -13.28 0.14
CA GLY A 295 4.73 -13.17 1.48
C GLY A 295 5.96 -12.26 1.50
N GLU A 296 6.83 -12.43 0.50
CA GLU A 296 8.00 -11.56 0.34
C GLU A 296 7.62 -10.13 -0.09
N ALA A 297 6.61 -9.96 -0.93
CA ALA A 297 6.09 -8.64 -1.31
C ALA A 297 5.57 -7.88 -0.08
N ILE A 298 4.82 -8.53 0.81
CA ILE A 298 4.33 -7.96 2.07
C ILE A 298 5.49 -7.50 2.94
N ARG A 299 6.53 -8.34 3.07
CA ARG A 299 7.76 -7.97 3.81
C ARG A 299 8.42 -6.74 3.21
N CYS A 300 8.52 -6.67 1.88
CA CYS A 300 9.09 -5.50 1.19
C CYS A 300 8.28 -4.23 1.45
N ALA A 301 6.95 -4.28 1.34
CA ALA A 301 6.09 -3.12 1.60
C ALA A 301 6.16 -2.64 3.06
N ALA A 302 6.19 -3.58 4.02
CA ALA A 302 6.33 -3.27 5.44
C ALA A 302 7.68 -2.59 5.73
N LEU A 303 8.78 -3.12 5.20
CA LEU A 303 10.12 -2.54 5.37
C LEU A 303 10.31 -1.21 4.63
N ALA A 304 9.59 -1.01 3.52
CA ALA A 304 9.55 0.25 2.79
C ALA A 304 8.64 1.32 3.45
N ALA A 305 7.93 0.96 4.52
CA ALA A 305 6.89 1.79 5.14
C ALA A 305 5.85 2.31 4.13
N ALA A 306 5.45 1.44 3.19
CA ALA A 306 4.52 1.76 2.10
C ALA A 306 3.13 1.14 2.37
N PRO A 307 2.23 1.83 3.11
CA PRO A 307 0.95 1.26 3.53
C PRO A 307 0.02 0.95 2.37
N GLU A 308 0.03 1.74 1.29
CA GLU A 308 -0.76 1.43 0.09
C GLU A 308 -0.31 0.11 -0.57
N GLN A 309 1.00 -0.11 -0.69
CA GLN A 309 1.53 -1.35 -1.25
C GLN A 309 1.26 -2.55 -0.35
N LEU A 310 1.41 -2.36 0.97
CA LEU A 310 1.10 -3.39 1.96
C LEU A 310 -0.38 -3.79 1.85
N GLN A 311 -1.25 -2.79 1.77
CA GLN A 311 -2.69 -2.95 1.61
C GLN A 311 -3.06 -3.79 0.39
N VAL A 312 -2.59 -3.35 -0.78
CA VAL A 312 -2.89 -4.00 -2.05
C VAL A 312 -2.34 -5.43 -2.09
N THR A 313 -1.13 -5.64 -1.56
CA THR A 313 -0.47 -6.95 -1.57
C THR A 313 -1.19 -7.92 -0.62
N ALA A 314 -1.63 -7.46 0.56
CA ALA A 314 -2.43 -8.26 1.49
C ALA A 314 -3.77 -8.70 0.87
N ALA A 315 -4.49 -7.78 0.18
CA ALA A 315 -5.70 -8.12 -0.55
C ALA A 315 -5.44 -9.14 -1.68
N ASN A 316 -4.34 -8.99 -2.42
CA ASN A 316 -3.96 -9.93 -3.48
C ASN A 316 -3.56 -11.31 -2.94
N LEU A 317 -2.87 -11.38 -1.79
CA LEU A 317 -2.58 -12.63 -1.10
C LEU A 317 -3.87 -13.33 -0.67
N ALA A 318 -4.79 -12.62 -0.02
CA ALA A 318 -6.08 -13.15 0.39
C ALA A 318 -6.87 -13.74 -0.79
N ASN A 319 -6.99 -12.98 -1.89
CA ASN A 319 -7.64 -13.44 -3.11
C ASN A 319 -6.91 -14.66 -3.72
N THR A 320 -5.57 -14.69 -3.64
CA THR A 320 -4.77 -15.82 -4.14
C THR A 320 -5.03 -17.08 -3.34
N LEU A 321 -4.96 -17.02 -2.01
CA LEU A 321 -5.25 -18.14 -1.13
C LEU A 321 -6.67 -18.68 -1.38
N GLY A 322 -7.66 -17.78 -1.48
CA GLY A 322 -9.04 -18.14 -1.80
C GLY A 322 -9.18 -18.89 -3.12
N ARG A 323 -8.65 -18.34 -4.20
CA ARG A 323 -8.75 -18.98 -5.53
C ARG A 323 -8.00 -20.31 -5.62
N LEU A 324 -6.85 -20.43 -4.96
CA LEU A 324 -6.09 -21.69 -4.93
C LEU A 324 -6.82 -22.76 -4.11
N TYR A 325 -7.45 -22.38 -3.00
CA TYR A 325 -8.31 -23.26 -2.22
C TYR A 325 -9.54 -23.71 -3.02
N GLU A 326 -10.26 -22.78 -3.67
CA GLU A 326 -11.38 -23.10 -4.58
C GLU A 326 -10.98 -24.11 -5.66
N ALA A 327 -9.73 -24.06 -6.13
CA ALA A 327 -9.19 -24.95 -7.15
C ALA A 327 -8.58 -26.24 -6.59
N GLY A 328 -8.65 -26.51 -5.28
CA GLY A 328 -8.05 -27.69 -4.67
C GLY A 328 -6.53 -27.76 -4.81
N LEU A 329 -5.87 -26.61 -5.00
CA LEU A 329 -4.40 -26.50 -5.12
C LEU A 329 -3.73 -26.15 -3.78
N PHE A 330 -4.53 -25.93 -2.73
CA PHE A 330 -4.09 -25.56 -1.40
C PHE A 330 -5.11 -26.06 -0.37
N GLY A 331 -4.66 -26.75 0.68
CA GLY A 331 -5.51 -27.55 1.57
C GLY A 331 -5.37 -29.03 1.22
N GLY A 332 -4.94 -29.85 2.19
CA GLY A 332 -4.54 -31.24 1.99
C GLY A 332 -5.61 -32.13 1.34
N GLU A 333 -5.18 -33.30 0.88
CA GLU A 333 -6.05 -34.34 0.34
C GLU A 333 -7.21 -34.66 1.31
N GLU A 334 -8.32 -35.17 0.76
CA GLU A 334 -9.46 -35.69 1.53
C GLU A 334 -8.97 -36.71 2.57
N GLY A 335 -8.73 -36.27 3.81
CA GLY A 335 -8.23 -37.13 4.89
C GLY A 335 -7.43 -36.40 5.96
N ASP A 336 -6.72 -35.34 5.62
CA ASP A 336 -6.01 -34.53 6.61
C ASP A 336 -6.97 -33.50 7.20
N GLN A 337 -7.33 -33.67 8.47
CA GLN A 337 -8.04 -32.63 9.21
C GLN A 337 -7.26 -31.33 9.08
N PRO A 338 -7.85 -30.25 8.52
CA PRO A 338 -7.15 -29.00 8.39
C PRO A 338 -6.75 -28.55 9.80
N ALA A 339 -5.44 -28.41 10.04
CA ALA A 339 -4.91 -27.84 11.27
C ALA A 339 -5.67 -26.56 11.63
N GLU A 340 -5.88 -26.32 12.93
CA GLU A 340 -6.61 -25.15 13.44
C GLU A 340 -6.15 -23.87 12.73
N GLY A 341 -6.97 -23.37 11.79
CA GLY A 341 -6.66 -22.18 10.99
C GLY A 341 -6.39 -22.38 9.50
N GLY A 342 -7.09 -23.33 8.85
CA GLY A 342 -6.98 -23.61 7.41
C GLY A 342 -6.91 -22.40 6.46
N PRO A 343 -6.47 -22.60 5.20
CA PRO A 343 -6.03 -21.54 4.27
C PRO A 343 -7.05 -20.43 4.00
N VAL A 344 -8.35 -20.71 4.15
CA VAL A 344 -9.41 -19.69 4.04
C VAL A 344 -9.41 -18.76 5.25
N ARG A 345 -9.23 -19.26 6.48
CA ARG A 345 -9.16 -18.41 7.68
C ARG A 345 -7.97 -17.45 7.57
N GLU A 346 -6.85 -17.96 7.07
CA GLU A 346 -5.67 -17.13 6.79
C GLU A 346 -5.94 -16.09 5.68
N ALA A 347 -6.61 -16.48 4.59
CA ALA A 347 -7.04 -15.53 3.56
C ALA A 347 -7.92 -14.40 4.12
N VAL A 348 -8.87 -14.75 4.99
CA VAL A 348 -9.74 -13.78 5.67
C VAL A 348 -8.94 -12.85 6.57
N ARG A 349 -7.96 -13.36 7.33
CA ARG A 349 -7.06 -12.53 8.16
C ARG A 349 -6.29 -11.52 7.34
N TRP A 350 -5.70 -11.93 6.21
CA TRP A 350 -5.00 -11.01 5.31
C TRP A 350 -5.92 -9.93 4.73
N LEU A 351 -7.16 -10.29 4.40
CA LEU A 351 -8.12 -9.34 3.87
C LEU A 351 -8.66 -8.37 4.94
N LEU A 352 -8.84 -8.83 6.18
CA LEU A 352 -9.19 -7.97 7.31
C LEU A 352 -8.05 -7.05 7.71
N LEU A 353 -6.80 -7.55 7.70
CA LEU A 353 -5.62 -6.71 7.89
C LEU A 353 -5.56 -5.64 6.79
N SER A 354 -5.87 -6.04 5.56
CA SER A 354 -5.99 -5.11 4.45
C SER A 354 -7.01 -4.00 4.78
N ASP A 355 -8.26 -4.35 5.09
CA ASP A 355 -9.27 -3.34 5.43
C ASP A 355 -8.85 -2.44 6.63
N ALA A 356 -8.22 -3.03 7.66
CA ALA A 356 -7.67 -2.30 8.80
C ALA A 356 -6.56 -1.32 8.40
N ILE A 357 -5.73 -1.65 7.40
CA ILE A 357 -4.72 -0.73 6.84
C ILE A 357 -5.41 0.43 6.12
N CYS A 358 -6.44 0.17 5.32
CA CYS A 358 -7.22 1.26 4.72
C CYS A 358 -7.79 2.20 5.78
N ALA A 359 -8.38 1.66 6.85
CA ALA A 359 -8.98 2.45 7.91
C ALA A 359 -7.94 3.30 8.69
N ARG A 360 -6.86 2.67 9.18
CA ARG A 360 -5.84 3.35 10.02
C ARG A 360 -5.07 4.43 9.29
N TRP A 361 -4.81 4.22 7.99
CA TRP A 361 -4.08 5.18 7.18
C TRP A 361 -5.01 6.08 6.35
N GLN A 362 -6.33 5.96 6.52
CA GLN A 362 -7.35 6.71 5.77
C GLN A 362 -7.18 6.60 4.24
N ILE A 363 -6.65 5.46 3.78
CA ILE A 363 -6.39 5.18 2.37
C ILE A 363 -7.69 4.72 1.71
N ALA A 364 -8.10 5.41 0.65
CA ALA A 364 -9.18 5.05 -0.28
C ALA A 364 -10.41 4.33 0.33
N THR A 365 -11.37 5.08 0.84
CA THR A 365 -12.63 4.59 1.45
C THR A 365 -13.71 4.13 0.45
N ARG A 366 -13.45 4.19 -0.86
CA ARG A 366 -14.49 4.10 -1.91
C ARG A 366 -14.58 2.75 -2.63
N SER A 367 -13.62 1.85 -2.46
CA SER A 367 -13.63 0.54 -3.12
C SER A 367 -14.58 -0.44 -2.42
N LEU A 368 -15.31 -1.24 -3.20
CA LEU A 368 -16.06 -2.40 -2.71
C LEU A 368 -15.25 -3.70 -2.77
N LEU A 369 -14.06 -3.70 -3.39
CA LEU A 369 -13.32 -4.93 -3.70
C LEU A 369 -12.99 -5.77 -2.46
N ASN A 370 -12.55 -5.16 -1.36
CA ASN A 370 -12.28 -5.90 -0.13
C ASN A 370 -13.55 -6.56 0.42
N VAL A 371 -14.69 -5.87 0.36
CA VAL A 371 -15.98 -6.42 0.78
C VAL A 371 -16.40 -7.57 -0.14
N VAL A 372 -16.25 -7.41 -1.46
CA VAL A 372 -16.54 -8.47 -2.44
C VAL A 372 -15.67 -9.70 -2.19
N PHE A 373 -14.36 -9.53 -2.02
CA PHE A 373 -13.44 -10.63 -1.75
C PHE A 373 -13.76 -11.31 -0.42
N LEU A 374 -14.13 -10.55 0.61
CA LEU A 374 -14.46 -11.10 1.92
C LEU A 374 -15.72 -11.94 1.83
N LEU A 375 -16.79 -11.38 1.26
CA LEU A 375 -18.06 -12.09 1.05
C LEU A 375 -17.88 -13.33 0.17
N ARG A 376 -17.01 -13.27 -0.85
CA ARG A 376 -16.74 -14.42 -1.72
C ARG A 376 -15.99 -15.52 -0.97
N LEU A 377 -14.91 -15.19 -0.25
CA LEU A 377 -14.13 -16.14 0.55
C LEU A 377 -15.02 -16.86 1.58
N THR A 378 -15.86 -16.09 2.27
CA THR A 378 -16.78 -16.65 3.27
C THR A 378 -17.91 -17.44 2.63
N ALA A 379 -18.34 -17.07 1.41
CA ALA A 379 -19.32 -17.85 0.67
C ALA A 379 -18.77 -19.22 0.25
N VAL A 380 -17.55 -19.26 -0.28
CA VAL A 380 -16.93 -20.53 -0.74
C VAL A 380 -16.76 -21.50 0.42
N ASN A 381 -16.25 -21.02 1.55
CA ASN A 381 -15.93 -21.88 2.70
C ASN A 381 -17.08 -22.05 3.69
N ARG A 382 -18.26 -21.46 3.41
CA ARG A 382 -19.41 -21.41 4.33
C ARG A 382 -19.03 -20.96 5.75
N LEU A 383 -18.10 -20.00 5.86
CA LEU A 383 -17.62 -19.51 7.15
C LEU A 383 -18.77 -18.88 7.94
N PRO A 384 -19.07 -19.31 9.18
CA PRO A 384 -20.08 -18.66 10.00
C PRO A 384 -19.75 -17.18 10.23
N TYR A 385 -20.76 -16.31 10.22
CA TYR A 385 -20.54 -14.87 10.42
C TYR A 385 -19.92 -14.54 11.79
N ALA A 386 -20.30 -15.28 12.84
CA ALA A 386 -19.72 -15.11 14.18
C ALA A 386 -18.20 -15.34 14.18
N GLU A 387 -17.70 -16.26 13.37
CA GLU A 387 -16.27 -16.51 13.22
C GLU A 387 -15.58 -15.37 12.47
N LEU A 388 -16.19 -14.87 11.39
CA LEU A 388 -15.70 -13.66 10.72
C LEU A 388 -15.61 -12.48 11.70
N ALA A 389 -16.64 -12.26 12.51
CA ALA A 389 -16.67 -11.18 13.50
C ALA A 389 -15.57 -11.33 14.55
N ALA A 390 -15.29 -12.57 15.01
CA ALA A 390 -14.18 -12.86 15.92
C ALA A 390 -12.81 -12.53 15.29
N LEU A 391 -12.58 -12.98 14.04
CA LEU A 391 -11.34 -12.67 13.31
C LEU A 391 -11.15 -11.16 13.09
N ALA A 392 -12.24 -10.44 12.82
CA ALA A 392 -12.20 -8.99 12.66
C ALA A 392 -11.88 -8.28 13.99
N ALA A 393 -12.43 -8.78 15.10
CA ALA A 393 -12.12 -8.29 16.44
C ALA A 393 -10.65 -8.53 16.83
N GLU A 394 -10.06 -9.69 16.49
CA GLU A 394 -8.61 -9.97 16.66
C GLU A 394 -7.74 -8.93 15.96
N GLN A 395 -8.18 -8.41 14.80
CA GLN A 395 -7.49 -7.37 14.04
C GLN A 395 -7.77 -5.94 14.55
N GLY A 396 -8.56 -5.79 15.62
CA GLY A 396 -8.95 -4.50 16.19
C GLY A 396 -10.00 -3.75 15.36
N MET A 397 -10.77 -4.46 14.53
CA MET A 397 -11.81 -3.91 13.65
C MET A 397 -13.13 -4.67 13.86
N PRO A 398 -13.80 -4.52 15.02
CA PRO A 398 -15.04 -5.23 15.29
C PRO A 398 -16.12 -4.88 14.26
N LEU A 399 -16.79 -5.90 13.72
CA LEU A 399 -17.89 -5.71 12.78
C LEU A 399 -19.19 -5.45 13.55
N ALA A 400 -19.88 -4.35 13.25
CA ALA A 400 -21.12 -3.96 13.92
C ALA A 400 -22.37 -4.67 13.37
N ALA A 401 -22.25 -5.42 12.28
CA ALA A 401 -23.37 -6.08 11.64
C ALA A 401 -23.77 -7.39 12.33
N ALA A 402 -25.04 -7.76 12.23
CA ALA A 402 -25.60 -8.98 12.83
C ALA A 402 -25.45 -10.24 11.95
N GLY A 403 -25.05 -10.09 10.69
CA GLY A 403 -24.90 -11.16 9.70
C GLY A 403 -24.26 -10.67 8.42
N TYR A 404 -24.04 -11.56 7.45
CA TYR A 404 -23.43 -11.20 6.16
C TYR A 404 -24.29 -10.22 5.37
N THR A 405 -25.61 -10.42 5.41
CA THR A 405 -26.54 -9.55 4.68
C THR A 405 -26.56 -8.13 5.25
N ASP A 406 -26.59 -7.99 6.58
CA ASP A 406 -26.50 -6.68 7.25
C ASP A 406 -25.14 -6.02 7.00
N PHE A 407 -24.04 -6.78 7.05
CA PHE A 407 -22.70 -6.28 6.73
C PHE A 407 -22.62 -5.74 5.29
N ALA A 408 -23.15 -6.49 4.31
CA ALA A 408 -23.21 -6.03 2.93
C ALA A 408 -24.08 -4.78 2.78
N GLU A 409 -25.23 -4.72 3.46
CA GLU A 409 -26.09 -3.55 3.43
C GLU A 409 -25.39 -2.29 3.99
N GLN A 410 -24.72 -2.40 5.13
CA GLN A 410 -23.94 -1.30 5.72
C GLN A 410 -22.84 -0.82 4.77
N ALA A 411 -22.09 -1.76 4.17
CA ALA A 411 -21.05 -1.45 3.20
C ALA A 411 -21.59 -0.72 1.96
N TRP A 412 -22.78 -1.10 1.48
CA TRP A 412 -23.46 -0.44 0.37
C TRP A 412 -23.97 0.96 0.74
N ARG A 413 -24.63 1.10 1.89
CA ARG A 413 -25.14 2.39 2.39
C ARG A 413 -24.03 3.43 2.48
N GLY A 414 -22.87 3.06 3.00
CA GLY A 414 -21.69 3.95 3.11
C GLY A 414 -21.14 4.44 1.77
N ARG A 415 -21.46 3.78 0.66
CA ARG A 415 -20.96 4.10 -0.69
C ARG A 415 -22.06 4.52 -1.67
N ARG A 416 -23.31 4.60 -1.23
CA ARG A 416 -24.48 4.91 -2.07
C ARG A 416 -24.34 6.26 -2.78
N ALA A 417 -23.75 7.26 -2.11
CA ALA A 417 -23.53 8.60 -2.66
C ALA A 417 -22.57 8.60 -3.88
N VAL A 418 -21.66 7.63 -3.97
CA VAL A 418 -20.67 7.51 -5.05
C VAL A 418 -20.92 6.31 -5.96
N HIS A 419 -22.11 5.70 -5.92
CA HIS A 419 -22.40 4.45 -6.63
C HIS A 419 -22.16 4.53 -8.16
N SER A 420 -22.37 5.71 -8.75
CA SER A 420 -22.14 5.98 -10.17
C SER A 420 -20.66 5.95 -10.55
N GLN A 421 -19.75 6.17 -9.59
CA GLN A 421 -18.30 6.12 -9.75
C GLN A 421 -17.75 4.70 -9.60
N ILE A 422 -18.52 3.77 -9.05
CA ILE A 422 -18.11 2.37 -8.90
C ILE A 422 -18.21 1.68 -10.27
N PRO A 423 -17.19 0.93 -10.72
CA PRO A 423 -17.29 0.16 -11.96
C PRO A 423 -18.49 -0.80 -11.98
N VAL A 424 -19.14 -0.96 -13.14
CA VAL A 424 -20.37 -1.77 -13.28
C VAL A 424 -20.12 -3.23 -12.89
N ASP A 425 -18.97 -3.78 -13.30
CA ASP A 425 -18.51 -5.14 -12.97
C ASP A 425 -18.35 -5.33 -11.46
N GLN A 426 -17.77 -4.36 -10.75
CA GLN A 426 -17.68 -4.41 -9.28
C GLN A 426 -19.05 -4.38 -8.61
N ARG A 427 -20.00 -3.58 -9.13
CA ARG A 427 -21.38 -3.60 -8.63
C ARG A 427 -22.06 -4.93 -8.89
N CYS A 428 -21.91 -5.51 -10.07
CA CYS A 428 -22.41 -6.86 -10.39
C CYS A 428 -21.86 -7.89 -9.41
N ALA A 429 -20.53 -7.93 -9.23
CA ALA A 429 -19.87 -8.85 -8.31
C ALA A 429 -20.40 -8.69 -6.87
N PHE A 430 -20.50 -7.46 -6.39
CA PHE A 430 -20.97 -7.14 -5.06
C PHE A 430 -22.42 -7.58 -4.81
N PHE A 431 -23.35 -7.21 -5.70
CA PHE A 431 -24.74 -7.61 -5.54
C PHE A 431 -24.94 -9.11 -5.67
N LEU A 432 -24.13 -9.79 -6.50
CA LEU A 432 -24.19 -11.24 -6.65
C LEU A 432 -23.80 -11.94 -5.35
N VAL A 433 -22.64 -11.61 -4.76
CA VAL A 433 -22.20 -12.24 -3.50
C VAL A 433 -23.11 -11.87 -2.32
N TRP A 434 -23.66 -10.66 -2.30
CA TRP A 434 -24.70 -10.28 -1.32
C TRP A 434 -25.95 -11.14 -1.50
N ALA A 435 -26.44 -11.32 -2.72
CA ALA A 435 -27.61 -12.15 -2.99
C ALA A 435 -27.38 -13.62 -2.58
N THR A 436 -26.18 -14.16 -2.82
CA THR A 436 -25.80 -15.50 -2.37
C THR A 436 -25.88 -15.64 -0.84
N HIS A 437 -25.38 -14.66 -0.08
CA HIS A 437 -25.50 -14.68 1.38
C HIS A 437 -26.94 -14.48 1.86
N ALA A 438 -27.71 -13.59 1.22
CA ALA A 438 -29.13 -13.41 1.52
C ALA A 438 -29.93 -14.72 1.31
N ALA A 439 -29.64 -15.48 0.25
CA ALA A 439 -30.25 -16.79 0.03
C ALA A 439 -29.92 -17.79 1.15
N ARG A 440 -28.65 -17.83 1.60
CA ARG A 440 -28.19 -18.73 2.67
C ARG A 440 -28.78 -18.37 4.03
N GLU A 441 -28.91 -17.08 4.32
CA GLU A 441 -29.57 -16.56 5.52
C GLU A 441 -31.11 -16.59 5.40
N GLN A 442 -31.67 -17.26 4.38
CA GLN A 442 -33.11 -17.41 4.14
C GLN A 442 -33.87 -16.07 3.95
N ARG A 443 -33.18 -15.00 3.59
CA ARG A 443 -33.76 -13.69 3.24
C ARG A 443 -34.21 -13.65 1.79
N ARG A 444 -35.21 -14.47 1.45
CA ARG A 444 -35.66 -14.71 0.07
C ARG A 444 -36.12 -13.45 -0.67
N VAL A 445 -36.86 -12.56 0.01
CA VAL A 445 -37.35 -11.30 -0.59
C VAL A 445 -36.18 -10.40 -1.00
N GLU A 446 -35.21 -10.24 -0.11
CA GLU A 446 -34.01 -9.43 -0.36
C GLU A 446 -33.15 -10.04 -1.48
N CYS A 447 -32.97 -11.36 -1.48
CA CYS A 447 -32.27 -12.06 -2.56
C CYS A 447 -32.95 -11.84 -3.92
N ALA A 448 -34.29 -11.91 -3.99
CA ALA A 448 -35.04 -11.65 -5.22
C ALA A 448 -34.90 -10.20 -5.71
N GLU A 449 -34.85 -9.22 -4.79
CA GLU A 449 -34.56 -7.82 -5.12
C GLU A 449 -33.15 -7.63 -5.68
N LEU A 450 -32.14 -8.22 -5.04
CA LEU A 450 -30.76 -8.19 -5.52
C LEU A 450 -30.63 -8.86 -6.89
N CYS A 451 -31.29 -10.00 -7.12
CA CYS A 451 -31.38 -10.66 -8.42
C CYS A 451 -31.94 -9.75 -9.53
N ARG A 452 -32.88 -8.86 -9.21
CA ARG A 452 -33.40 -7.85 -10.16
C ARG A 452 -32.38 -6.75 -10.42
N ARG A 453 -31.67 -6.29 -9.38
CA ARG A 453 -30.60 -5.28 -9.50
C ARG A 453 -29.43 -5.80 -10.35
N ILE A 454 -28.97 -7.04 -10.11
CA ILE A 454 -27.90 -7.67 -10.90
C ILE A 454 -28.29 -7.72 -12.37
N ALA A 455 -29.51 -8.17 -12.71
CA ALA A 455 -29.99 -8.20 -14.10
C ALA A 455 -29.99 -6.80 -14.77
N HIS A 456 -30.25 -5.74 -14.00
CA HIS A 456 -30.14 -4.38 -14.50
C HIS A 456 -28.69 -3.94 -14.74
N GLU A 457 -27.78 -4.23 -13.80
CA GLU A 457 -26.36 -3.88 -13.92
C GLU A 457 -25.65 -4.67 -15.03
N VAL A 458 -25.95 -5.97 -15.19
CA VAL A 458 -25.38 -6.83 -16.24
C VAL A 458 -25.64 -6.26 -17.64
N ARG A 459 -26.81 -5.64 -17.87
CA ARG A 459 -27.14 -4.97 -19.14
C ARG A 459 -26.26 -3.76 -19.46
N LYS A 460 -25.63 -3.15 -18.44
CA LYS A 460 -24.72 -2.00 -18.59
C LYS A 460 -23.28 -2.40 -18.87
N LEU A 461 -22.92 -3.68 -18.71
CA LEU A 461 -21.56 -4.17 -18.99
C LEU A 461 -21.27 -4.09 -20.49
N ARG A 462 -20.14 -3.50 -20.87
CA ARG A 462 -19.69 -3.43 -22.28
C ARG A 462 -19.06 -4.73 -22.74
N ASP A 463 -18.34 -5.42 -21.85
CA ASP A 463 -17.68 -6.69 -22.12
C ASP A 463 -18.70 -7.84 -22.23
N ALA A 464 -18.75 -8.49 -23.39
CA ALA A 464 -19.69 -9.57 -23.67
C ALA A 464 -19.36 -10.87 -22.91
N ALA A 465 -18.09 -11.15 -22.63
CA ALA A 465 -17.68 -12.32 -21.87
C ALA A 465 -18.08 -12.17 -20.39
N LEU A 466 -17.78 -11.02 -19.78
CA LEU A 466 -18.21 -10.71 -18.41
C LEU A 466 -19.74 -10.71 -18.29
N ARG A 467 -20.43 -10.12 -19.28
CA ARG A 467 -21.91 -10.13 -19.31
C ARG A 467 -22.46 -11.56 -19.28
N ARG A 468 -21.89 -12.48 -20.07
CA ARG A 468 -22.30 -13.90 -20.09
C ARG A 468 -22.01 -14.59 -18.76
N SER A 469 -20.84 -14.38 -18.18
CA SER A 469 -20.48 -14.96 -16.87
C SER A 469 -21.48 -14.57 -15.79
N TYR A 470 -21.70 -13.27 -15.59
CA TYR A 470 -22.64 -12.81 -14.56
C TYR A 470 -24.10 -13.22 -14.83
N ALA A 471 -24.50 -13.34 -16.11
CA ALA A 471 -25.83 -13.84 -16.45
C ALA A 471 -25.99 -15.33 -16.08
N GLN A 472 -24.95 -16.14 -16.29
CA GLN A 472 -24.94 -17.55 -15.89
C GLN A 472 -24.98 -17.72 -14.37
N GLU A 473 -24.14 -16.98 -13.63
CA GLU A 473 -24.12 -17.02 -12.16
C GLU A 473 -25.47 -16.55 -11.57
N LEU A 474 -26.09 -15.52 -12.16
CA LEU A 474 -27.42 -15.06 -11.76
C LEU A 474 -28.50 -16.11 -12.03
N ALA A 475 -28.42 -16.81 -13.17
CA ALA A 475 -29.37 -17.88 -13.51
C ALA A 475 -29.28 -19.04 -12.52
N GLN A 476 -28.05 -19.43 -12.15
CA GLN A 476 -27.80 -20.45 -11.14
C GLN A 476 -28.40 -20.06 -9.79
N LEU A 477 -28.12 -18.84 -9.30
CA LEU A 477 -28.67 -18.37 -8.03
C LEU A 477 -30.21 -18.33 -8.02
N ARG A 478 -30.84 -17.96 -9.14
CA ARG A 478 -32.30 -17.99 -9.27
C ARG A 478 -32.86 -19.42 -9.25
N ALA A 479 -32.17 -20.37 -9.87
CA ALA A 479 -32.58 -21.77 -9.83
C ALA A 479 -32.52 -22.32 -8.39
N GLU A 480 -31.47 -21.98 -7.64
CA GLU A 480 -31.33 -22.34 -6.22
C GLU A 480 -32.49 -21.79 -5.37
N LEU A 481 -32.90 -20.53 -5.59
CA LEU A 481 -34.04 -19.92 -4.89
C LEU A 481 -35.38 -20.62 -5.13
N VAL A 482 -35.60 -21.13 -6.35
CA VAL A 482 -36.84 -21.85 -6.73
C VAL A 482 -36.82 -23.28 -6.17
N SER A 483 -35.65 -23.90 -6.06
CA SER A 483 -35.49 -25.27 -5.56
C SER A 483 -35.64 -25.41 -4.04
N LEU A 484 -35.54 -24.30 -3.29
CA LEU A 484 -35.76 -24.31 -1.84
C LEU A 484 -37.25 -24.51 -1.56
N PRO A 485 -37.65 -25.54 -0.79
CA PRO A 485 -39.05 -25.83 -0.55
C PRO A 485 -39.76 -24.57 -0.07
N VAL A 486 -40.83 -24.23 -0.78
CA VAL A 486 -41.87 -23.36 -0.25
C VAL A 486 -42.30 -24.06 1.03
N LEU A 487 -42.08 -23.44 2.19
CA LEU A 487 -42.93 -23.73 3.33
C LEU A 487 -44.33 -23.40 2.82
N GLN A 488 -45.00 -24.44 2.32
CA GLN A 488 -46.43 -24.43 2.10
C GLN A 488 -46.97 -23.96 3.44
N ARG A 489 -47.53 -22.75 3.44
CA ARG A 489 -48.37 -22.31 4.54
C ARG A 489 -49.49 -23.33 4.62
N ALA A 490 -49.36 -24.25 5.58
CA ALA A 490 -50.46 -24.88 6.29
C ALA A 490 -50.48 -24.23 7.67
#